data_AF-A0A7S1QV56-F1
#
_entry.id   AF-A0A7S1QV56-F1
#
_cell.length_a   1.000
_cell.length_b   1.000
_cell.length_c   1.000
_cell.angle_alpha   90.00
_cell.angle_beta   90.00
_cell.angle_gamma   90.00
#
_symmetry.space_group_name_H-M   'P 1'
#
loop_
_entity.id
_entity.type
_entity.pdbx_description
1 polymer ?
#
loop_
_entity_poly.entity_id
_entity_poly.type
_entity_poly.pdbx_seq_one_letter_code
_entity_poly.pdbx_strand_id
1 'polypeptide(L)'
;HSLLQKTHYPMPEIVFVSPLERTLQTASVLFPHLPLHAMEFLREKRTGEPCDERKHASEVAMNFPHVDFADIFSRDEVSDDGYTFRPELKEGNGQVAERAAPLLQLLRLQDCKAMAVVTHKGVLRELS
;
A
#
# COMPACT_ATOMS: atom_id res chain seq x y z
N HIS A 1 9.39 22.05 -9.98
CA HIS A 1 9.55 20.97 -10.97
C HIS A 1 9.46 19.64 -10.24
N SER A 2 8.48 18.77 -10.55
CA SER A 2 8.35 17.49 -9.84
C SER A 2 9.46 16.52 -10.28
N LEU A 3 9.92 15.66 -9.37
CA LEU A 3 10.97 14.68 -9.63
C LEU A 3 10.65 13.78 -10.84
N LEU A 4 9.37 13.48 -11.03
CA LEU A 4 8.85 12.56 -12.04
C LEU A 4 8.96 13.11 -13.47
N GLN A 5 8.86 14.43 -13.65
CA GLN A 5 9.03 15.09 -14.95
C GLN A 5 10.44 14.94 -15.53
N LYS A 6 11.41 14.51 -14.72
CA LYS A 6 12.79 14.26 -15.15
C LYS A 6 13.04 12.82 -15.59
N THR A 7 12.06 11.94 -15.45
CA THR A 7 12.17 10.53 -15.85
C THR A 7 11.71 10.34 -17.29
N HIS A 8 12.20 9.30 -17.97
CA HIS A 8 11.74 8.91 -19.31
C HIS A 8 10.49 8.02 -19.27
N TYR A 9 10.02 7.70 -18.07
CA TYR A 9 8.83 6.88 -17.89
C TYR A 9 7.56 7.75 -18.05
N PRO A 10 6.49 7.20 -18.63
CA PRO A 10 5.20 7.88 -18.65
C PRO A 10 4.73 8.17 -17.22
N MET A 11 4.05 9.31 -17.05
CA MET A 11 3.38 9.61 -15.78
C MET A 11 2.30 8.57 -15.51
N PRO A 12 2.22 8.01 -14.28
CA PRO A 12 1.18 7.06 -13.95
C PRO A 12 -0.20 7.71 -13.94
N GLU A 13 -1.22 6.92 -14.27
CA GLU A 13 -2.63 7.34 -14.26
C GLU A 13 -3.31 6.98 -12.93
N ILE A 14 -2.78 5.97 -12.23
CA ILE A 14 -3.26 5.46 -10.95
C ILE A 14 -2.08 5.01 -10.07
N VAL A 15 -2.24 5.17 -8.76
CA VAL A 15 -1.25 4.78 -7.76
C VAL A 15 -1.87 3.83 -6.74
N PHE A 16 -1.31 2.63 -6.61
CA PHE A 16 -1.63 1.73 -5.50
C PHE A 16 -0.57 1.87 -4.43
N VAL A 17 -0.98 2.07 -3.18
CA VAL A 17 -0.08 2.42 -2.08
C VAL A 17 -0.35 1.53 -0.86
N SER A 18 0.69 1.20 -0.10
CA SER A 18 0.47 0.54 1.19
C SER A 18 -0.19 1.48 2.21
N PRO A 19 -0.96 0.97 3.16
CA PRO A 19 -1.61 1.77 4.19
C PRO A 19 -0.67 2.29 5.29
N LEU A 20 0.62 1.94 5.27
CA LEU A 20 1.57 2.45 6.28
C LEU A 20 1.93 3.92 5.98
N GLU A 21 2.05 4.73 7.03
CA GLU A 21 2.24 6.18 6.89
C GLU A 21 3.45 6.55 6.01
N ARG A 22 4.56 5.80 6.11
CA ARG A 22 5.76 6.05 5.30
C ARG A 22 5.49 5.94 3.78
N THR A 23 4.64 5.01 3.35
CA THR A 23 4.27 4.87 1.94
C THR A 23 3.23 5.90 1.53
N LEU A 24 2.27 6.20 2.42
CA LEU A 24 1.26 7.24 2.18
C LEU A 24 1.90 8.63 2.00
N GLN A 25 2.85 9.01 2.86
CA GLN A 25 3.61 10.25 2.74
C GLN A 25 4.39 10.31 1.42
N THR A 26 5.11 9.23 1.10
CA THR A 26 5.88 9.13 -0.15
C THR A 26 4.98 9.29 -1.37
N ALA A 27 3.87 8.55 -1.42
CA ALA A 27 2.92 8.62 -2.53
C ALA A 27 2.29 10.01 -2.64
N SER A 28 1.90 10.62 -1.52
CA SER A 28 1.27 11.95 -1.50
C SER A 28 2.22 13.06 -1.98
N VAL A 29 3.52 12.96 -1.66
CA VAL A 29 4.53 13.93 -2.12
C VAL A 29 4.83 13.75 -3.60
N LEU A 30 4.93 12.51 -4.08
CA LEU A 30 5.28 12.23 -5.48
C LEU A 30 4.10 12.40 -6.44
N PHE A 31 2.89 12.07 -5.99
CA PHE A 31 1.68 11.97 -6.81
C PHE A 31 0.50 12.77 -6.24
N PRO A 32 0.66 14.06 -5.88
CA PRO A 32 -0.36 14.82 -5.14
C PRO A 32 -1.68 15.04 -5.88
N HIS A 33 -1.76 14.73 -7.18
CA HIS A 33 -2.92 14.97 -8.04
C HIS A 33 -3.41 13.71 -8.75
N LEU A 34 -2.87 12.54 -8.40
CA LEU A 34 -3.32 11.27 -8.99
C LEU A 34 -4.31 10.57 -8.06
N PRO A 35 -5.14 9.65 -8.58
CA PRO A 35 -5.89 8.72 -7.77
C PRO A 35 -4.94 7.80 -6.99
N LEU A 36 -5.00 7.83 -5.66
CA LEU A 36 -4.25 6.98 -4.76
C LEU A 36 -5.20 6.00 -4.07
N HIS A 37 -4.92 4.71 -4.14
CA HIS A 37 -5.71 3.66 -3.49
C HIS A 37 -4.84 2.90 -2.49
N ALA A 38 -5.21 2.97 -1.21
CA ALA A 38 -4.55 2.22 -0.15
C ALA A 38 -5.01 0.77 -0.15
N MET A 39 -4.07 -0.18 -0.31
CA MET A 39 -4.36 -1.61 -0.41
C MET A 39 -3.66 -2.37 0.71
N GLU A 40 -4.43 -3.11 1.52
CA GLU A 40 -3.94 -3.86 2.68
C GLU A 40 -2.84 -4.84 2.28
N PHE A 41 -3.01 -5.53 1.15
CA PHE A 41 -2.04 -6.52 0.71
C PHE A 41 -0.67 -5.93 0.32
N LEU A 42 -0.54 -4.61 0.17
CA LEU A 42 0.73 -3.92 -0.10
C LEU A 42 1.52 -3.58 1.16
N ARG A 43 1.00 -3.85 2.37
CA ARG A 43 1.70 -3.53 3.63
C ARG A 43 2.99 -4.33 3.80
N GLU A 44 3.91 -3.78 4.58
CA GLU A 44 5.17 -4.45 4.92
C GLU A 44 4.89 -5.76 5.67
N LYS A 45 5.88 -6.64 5.63
CA LYS A 45 5.94 -7.82 6.49
C LYS A 45 5.76 -7.44 7.95
N ARG A 46 4.81 -8.07 8.64
CA ARG A 46 4.67 -7.91 10.10
C ARG A 46 5.74 -8.71 10.83
N THR A 47 6.72 -8.00 11.38
CA THR A 47 7.81 -8.58 12.20
C THR A 47 7.47 -8.59 13.70
N GLY A 48 6.45 -7.81 14.09
CA GLY A 48 6.09 -7.49 15.46
C GLY A 48 6.77 -6.25 16.02
N GLU A 49 7.52 -5.53 15.19
CA GLU A 49 7.93 -4.16 15.50
C GLU A 49 6.75 -3.21 15.27
N PRO A 50 6.49 -2.25 16.19
CA PRO A 50 5.38 -1.30 16.04
C PRO A 50 5.40 -0.50 14.73
N CYS A 51 6.57 -0.32 14.11
CA CYS A 51 6.71 0.40 12.84
C CYS A 51 6.21 -0.39 11.61
N ASP A 52 5.98 -1.69 11.74
CA ASP A 52 5.42 -2.55 10.68
C ASP A 52 3.90 -2.72 10.78
N GLU A 53 3.31 -2.13 11.81
CA GLU A 53 1.86 -2.09 12.02
C GLU A 53 1.30 -0.81 11.39
N ARG A 54 0.18 -0.95 10.67
CA ARG A 54 -0.59 0.23 10.24
C ARG A 54 -1.50 0.70 11.36
N LYS A 55 -2.00 1.91 11.22
CA LYS A 55 -3.09 2.43 12.07
C LYS A 55 -4.45 2.05 11.49
N HIS A 56 -5.50 2.28 12.28
CA HIS A 56 -6.89 2.17 11.82
C HIS A 56 -7.17 3.14 10.66
N ALA A 57 -8.02 2.75 9.71
CA ALA A 57 -8.34 3.54 8.52
C ALA A 57 -8.83 4.95 8.86
N SER A 58 -9.66 5.11 9.90
CA SER A 58 -10.16 6.42 10.32
C SER A 58 -9.05 7.38 10.78
N GLU A 59 -7.97 6.87 11.35
CA GLU A 59 -6.84 7.70 11.80
C GLU A 59 -6.00 8.18 10.62
N VAL A 60 -5.67 7.29 9.68
CA VAL A 60 -4.84 7.64 8.52
C VAL A 60 -5.63 8.46 7.50
N ALA A 61 -6.91 8.17 7.30
CA ALA A 61 -7.75 8.92 6.35
C ALA A 61 -7.87 10.41 6.73
N MET A 62 -7.86 10.75 8.02
CA MET A 62 -7.81 12.16 8.46
C MET A 62 -6.55 12.88 8.00
N ASN A 63 -5.41 12.19 7.98
CA ASN A 63 -4.12 12.76 7.58
C ASN A 63 -3.88 12.72 6.06
N PHE A 64 -4.58 11.84 5.34
CA PHE A 64 -4.44 11.63 3.90
C PHE A 64 -5.82 11.61 3.21
N PRO A 65 -6.60 12.71 3.27
CA PRO A 65 -7.99 12.73 2.79
C PRO A 65 -8.15 12.56 1.27
N HIS A 66 -7.06 12.67 0.51
CA HIS A 66 -7.00 12.46 -0.94
C HIS A 66 -6.71 11.00 -1.34
N VAL A 67 -6.48 10.11 -0.38
CA VAL A 67 -6.25 8.68 -0.61
C VAL A 67 -7.55 7.92 -0.37
N ASP A 68 -7.89 7.02 -1.28
CA ASP A 68 -8.99 6.08 -1.13
C ASP A 68 -8.58 4.93 -0.20
N PHE A 69 -9.28 4.79 0.93
CA PHE A 69 -9.06 3.76 1.94
C PHE A 69 -10.16 2.68 1.96
N ALA A 70 -11.00 2.56 0.92
CA ALA A 70 -12.13 1.62 0.92
C ALA A 70 -11.73 0.17 1.25
N ASP A 71 -10.61 -0.33 0.72
CA ASP A 71 -10.09 -1.66 1.07
C ASP A 71 -9.72 -1.75 2.56
N ILE A 72 -9.07 -0.73 3.11
CA ILE A 72 -8.64 -0.73 4.53
C ILE A 72 -9.84 -0.66 5.47
N PHE A 73 -10.83 0.17 5.18
CA PHE A 73 -12.08 0.21 5.95
C PHE A 73 -12.78 -1.15 5.93
N SER A 74 -12.88 -1.78 4.76
CA SER A 74 -13.47 -3.12 4.64
C SER A 74 -12.74 -4.17 5.48
N ARG A 75 -11.41 -4.06 5.61
CA ARG A 75 -10.62 -4.95 6.47
C ARG A 75 -10.85 -4.66 7.96
N ASP A 76 -10.89 -3.40 8.34
CA ASP A 76 -11.10 -2.95 9.72
C ASP A 76 -12.49 -3.35 10.26
N GLU A 77 -13.51 -3.41 9.40
CA GLU A 77 -14.84 -3.92 9.74
C GLU A 77 -14.87 -5.42 10.06
N VAL A 78 -13.98 -6.20 9.44
CA VAL A 78 -13.94 -7.66 9.62
C VAL A 78 -13.17 -8.04 10.89
N SER A 79 -12.05 -7.37 11.16
CA SER A 79 -11.19 -7.66 12.29
C SER A 79 -10.26 -6.49 12.61
N ASP A 80 -9.86 -6.38 13.88
CA ASP A 80 -8.82 -5.45 14.32
C ASP A 80 -7.39 -5.96 14.06
N ASP A 81 -7.23 -7.17 13.50
CA ASP A 81 -5.93 -7.77 13.18
C ASP A 81 -5.03 -6.87 12.33
N GLY A 82 -5.62 -6.03 11.46
CA GLY A 82 -4.86 -5.18 10.55
C GLY A 82 -4.10 -4.05 11.23
N TYR A 83 -4.56 -3.58 12.38
CA TYR A 83 -3.98 -2.44 13.12
C TYR A 83 -3.67 -2.73 14.59
N THR A 84 -4.00 -3.93 15.07
CA THR A 84 -3.64 -4.41 16.41
C THR A 84 -2.59 -5.49 16.29
N PHE A 85 -1.44 -5.30 16.93
CA PHE A 85 -0.38 -6.30 16.95
C PHE A 85 -0.76 -7.50 17.83
N ARG A 86 -0.58 -8.70 17.28
CA ARG A 86 -0.62 -9.96 18.02
C ARG A 86 0.51 -10.90 17.55
N PRO A 87 1.19 -11.64 18.44
CA PRO A 87 2.33 -12.49 18.05
C PRO A 87 2.05 -13.50 16.94
N GLU A 88 0.81 -13.97 16.82
CA GLU A 88 0.35 -14.97 15.86
C GLU A 88 0.18 -14.38 14.46
N LEU A 89 0.09 -13.05 14.36
CA LEU A 89 -0.05 -12.31 13.11
C LEU A 89 1.31 -11.94 12.48
N LYS A 90 2.42 -12.35 13.10
CA LYS A 90 3.75 -12.24 12.49
C LYS A 90 3.79 -13.03 11.20
N GLU A 91 4.39 -12.43 10.18
CA GLU A 91 4.46 -13.04 8.86
C GLU A 91 5.86 -13.60 8.60
N GLY A 92 5.92 -14.79 8.03
CA GLY A 92 7.05 -15.28 7.25
C GLY A 92 6.99 -14.79 5.80
N ASN A 93 8.04 -15.04 5.03
CA ASN A 93 8.11 -14.61 3.64
C ASN A 93 7.01 -15.24 2.77
N GLY A 94 6.71 -16.53 2.98
CA GLY A 94 5.62 -17.22 2.27
C GLY A 94 4.24 -16.59 2.51
N GLN A 95 3.97 -16.12 3.73
CA GLN A 95 2.71 -15.42 4.05
C GLN A 95 2.65 -14.03 3.38
N VAL A 96 3.79 -13.33 3.27
CA VAL A 96 3.87 -12.07 2.50
C VAL A 96 3.61 -12.33 1.02
N ALA A 97 4.21 -13.38 0.44
CA ALA A 97 4.00 -13.78 -0.95
C ALA A 97 2.52 -14.11 -1.23
N GLU A 98 1.90 -14.94 -0.37
CA GLU A 98 0.49 -15.30 -0.48
C GLU A 98 -0.43 -14.08 -0.39
N ARG A 99 -0.19 -13.21 0.60
CA ARG A 99 -0.97 -11.98 0.75
C ARG A 99 -0.81 -11.05 -0.45
N ALA A 100 0.40 -10.88 -0.99
CA ALA A 100 0.69 -9.99 -2.10
C ALA A 100 0.34 -10.57 -3.48
N ALA A 101 0.02 -11.87 -3.59
CA ALA A 101 -0.31 -12.55 -4.83
C ALA A 101 -1.38 -11.85 -5.71
N PRO A 102 -2.43 -11.20 -5.14
CA PRO A 102 -3.42 -10.48 -5.94
C PRO A 102 -2.86 -9.28 -6.71
N LEU A 103 -1.68 -8.75 -6.35
CA LEU A 103 -1.11 -7.55 -6.98
C LEU A 103 -0.98 -7.70 -8.50
N LEU A 104 -0.39 -8.81 -8.98
CA LEU A 104 -0.19 -8.99 -10.42
C LEU A 104 -1.53 -9.07 -11.17
N GLN A 105 -2.56 -9.65 -10.56
CA GLN A 105 -3.89 -9.67 -11.14
C GLN A 105 -4.51 -8.28 -11.16
N LEU A 106 -4.42 -7.52 -10.05
CA LEU A 106 -4.90 -6.16 -9.98
C LEU A 106 -4.30 -5.29 -11.09
N LEU A 107 -2.97 -5.35 -11.26
CA LEU A 107 -2.25 -4.59 -12.28
C LEU A 107 -2.68 -4.99 -13.70
N ARG A 108 -2.85 -6.29 -13.97
CA ARG A 108 -3.30 -6.77 -15.28
C ARG A 108 -4.72 -6.33 -15.65
N LEU A 109 -5.57 -6.06 -14.67
CA LEU A 109 -6.96 -5.64 -14.88
C LEU A 109 -7.11 -4.14 -15.12
N GLN A 110 -6.06 -3.33 -14.91
CA GLN A 110 -6.14 -1.90 -15.15
C GLN A 110 -6.00 -1.58 -16.63
N ASP A 111 -6.95 -0.83 -17.17
CA ASP A 111 -6.88 -0.28 -18.53
C ASP A 111 -6.15 1.07 -18.53
N CYS A 112 -4.85 1.03 -18.22
CA CYS A 112 -4.01 2.22 -18.22
C CYS A 112 -2.60 1.92 -18.73
N LYS A 113 -1.92 2.95 -19.26
CA LYS A 113 -0.60 2.82 -19.87
C LYS A 113 0.52 2.75 -18.83
N ALA A 114 0.30 3.37 -17.68
CA ALA A 114 1.30 3.48 -16.63
C ALA A 114 0.65 3.50 -15.25
N MET A 115 1.21 2.71 -14.33
CA MET A 115 0.79 2.62 -12.94
C MET A 115 1.99 2.81 -12.03
N ALA A 116 1.76 3.32 -10.83
CA ALA A 116 2.74 3.29 -9.76
C ALA A 116 2.27 2.40 -8.61
N VAL A 117 3.21 1.64 -8.05
CA VAL A 117 3.00 0.87 -6.82
C VAL A 117 3.99 1.38 -5.78
N VAL A 118 3.48 1.91 -4.67
CA VAL A 118 4.29 2.42 -3.56
C VAL A 118 4.15 1.48 -2.38
N THR A 119 5.11 0.57 -2.25
CA THR A 119 5.10 -0.53 -1.27
C THR A 119 6.47 -0.64 -0.58
N HIS A 120 6.76 -1.79 0.03
CA HIS A 120 7.96 -2.02 0.83
C HIS A 120 8.83 -3.14 0.30
N LYS A 121 10.05 -3.24 0.85
CA LYS A 121 11.04 -4.23 0.44
C LYS A 121 10.52 -5.66 0.61
N GLY A 122 9.79 -5.96 1.68
CA GLY A 122 9.25 -7.30 1.90
C GLY A 122 8.33 -7.73 0.76
N VAL A 123 7.41 -6.87 0.34
CA VAL A 123 6.52 -7.15 -0.79
C VAL A 123 7.30 -7.30 -2.10
N LEU A 124 8.19 -6.35 -2.42
CA LEU A 124 8.95 -6.37 -3.69
C LEU A 124 9.81 -7.62 -3.87
N ARG A 125 10.33 -8.18 -2.78
CA ARG A 125 11.15 -9.40 -2.82
C ARG A 125 10.36 -10.65 -3.16
N GLU A 126 9.08 -10.69 -2.84
CA GLU A 126 8.23 -11.86 -3.07
C GLU A 126 7.47 -11.79 -4.40
N LEU A 127 7.66 -10.71 -5.17
CA LEU A 127 7.11 -10.54 -6.53
C LEU A 127 8.04 -11.06 -7.64
N SER A 128 9.21 -11.61 -7.28
CA SER A 128 10.24 -12.11 -8.20
C SER A 128 10.00 -13.54 -8.66
#